data_AF-A0AA38XLF8-F1
#
_entry.id   AF-A0AA38XLF8-F1
#
_cell.length_a   1.000
_cell.length_b   1.000
_cell.length_c   1.000
_cell.angle_alpha   90.00
_cell.angle_beta   90.00
_cell.angle_gamma   90.00
#
_symmetry.space_group_name_H-M   'P 1'
#
loop_
_entity.id
_entity.type
_entity.pdbx_description
1 polymer ?
#
loop_
_entity_poly.entity_id
_entity_poly.type
_entity_poly.pdbx_seq_one_letter_code
_entity_poly.pdbx_strand_id
1 'polypeptide(L)'
;MAQAYDLALMSVTGSTAQTQFSRFGERWDVPIIADSKHIEFYQSWHRSIEGPTTDQWTTIKRNWISFLSATCARPNADLAPHNKKPAVDGEASADDETDVKRFERDCRVRSSVQVATYRVFDCREREAEGWPRQARLIINRACSSTATEPFRTLRANADLGKRRRYQAMWASLVCFLVYCYDNSIDLKNMGLQLAEHIEDGVFDILDDIKAGIMAEEEAAVAALCENMFKGLVPTASENPILWWLTVLVRSAIDPLQELDYISRGCFLMNILPMDLDLPGRIEAIQHYTKVFVLDLAIGMFIQFSRDRGLEILRDLDSADLDWLDDATAQRPSDDDDPRNCDSPAWTIMLEDLKRWALMFLGSRRDIDTVLGEVWKLLSPDRPS
;
A
#
# COMPACT_ATOMS: atom_id res chain seq x y z
N MET A 1 3.04 29.28 18.43
CA MET A 1 2.72 28.01 17.75
C MET A 1 3.06 28.05 16.25
N ALA A 2 2.46 28.91 15.41
CA ALA A 2 2.75 28.92 13.96
C ALA A 2 4.24 29.06 13.59
N GLN A 3 4.97 30.00 14.19
CA GLN A 3 6.41 30.18 13.92
C GLN A 3 7.28 28.98 14.35
N ALA A 4 6.94 28.31 15.45
CA ALA A 4 7.68 27.13 15.91
C ALA A 4 7.43 25.93 14.99
N TYR A 5 6.18 25.73 14.57
CA TYR A 5 5.81 24.73 13.57
C TYR A 5 6.53 24.94 12.24
N ASP A 6 6.56 26.18 11.73
CA ASP A 6 7.22 26.49 10.45
C ASP A 6 8.74 26.25 10.52
N LEU A 7 9.39 26.64 11.63
CA LEU A 7 10.81 26.38 11.86
C LEU A 7 11.11 24.88 11.98
N ALA A 8 10.28 24.15 12.73
CA ALA A 8 10.40 22.70 12.88
C ALA A 8 10.23 22.00 11.53
N LEU A 9 9.24 22.41 10.73
CA LEU A 9 8.98 21.85 9.41
C LEU A 9 10.18 22.07 8.49
N MET A 10 10.69 23.30 8.41
CA MET A 10 11.89 23.63 7.63
C MET A 10 13.11 22.78 8.02
N SER A 11 13.25 22.41 9.30
CA SER A 11 14.37 21.59 9.77
C SER A 11 14.32 20.13 9.30
N VAL A 12 13.12 19.56 9.15
CA VAL A 12 12.92 18.16 8.73
C VAL A 12 12.71 18.00 7.23
N THR A 13 12.44 19.10 6.53
CA THR A 13 12.24 19.15 5.08
C THR A 13 13.41 19.79 4.32
N GLY A 14 14.30 20.50 5.02
CA GLY A 14 15.50 21.08 4.44
C GLY A 14 16.48 20.01 3.92
N SER A 15 17.19 20.34 2.84
CA SER A 15 18.26 19.53 2.26
C SER A 15 19.44 19.43 3.25
N THR A 16 19.39 18.48 4.18
CA THR A 16 20.48 18.18 5.11
C THR A 16 21.31 17.01 4.60
N ALA A 17 22.56 16.85 5.04
CA ALA A 17 23.36 15.65 4.75
C ALA A 17 22.68 14.34 5.25
N GLN A 18 21.61 14.43 6.04
CA GLN A 18 20.82 13.30 6.52
C GLN A 18 19.69 12.88 5.57
N THR A 19 19.17 13.79 4.75
CA THR A 19 18.31 13.36 3.64
C THR A 19 19.14 12.49 2.70
N GLN A 20 20.41 12.82 2.41
CA GLN A 20 21.31 12.03 1.54
C GLN A 20 21.54 10.56 1.92
N PHE A 21 21.14 10.08 3.11
CA PHE A 21 21.11 8.64 3.43
C PHE A 21 19.77 8.03 3.01
N SER A 22 19.55 7.93 1.70
CA SER A 22 18.42 7.17 1.15
C SER A 22 18.47 5.74 1.68
N ARG A 23 17.34 5.22 2.17
CA ARG A 23 17.17 3.77 2.37
C ARG A 23 17.46 3.08 1.02
N PHE A 24 18.21 1.98 1.01
CA PHE A 24 18.38 1.11 -0.16
C PHE A 24 18.86 1.75 -1.48
N GLY A 25 19.59 2.87 -1.44
CA GLY A 25 20.13 3.52 -2.64
C GLY A 25 19.06 4.19 -3.52
N GLU A 26 18.00 4.73 -2.90
CA GLU A 26 16.98 5.51 -3.62
C GLU A 26 17.61 6.71 -4.35
N ARG A 27 17.09 6.98 -5.55
CA ARG A 27 17.49 8.15 -6.34
C ARG A 27 16.72 9.40 -5.93
N TRP A 28 17.38 10.53 -6.11
CA TRP A 28 16.87 11.86 -5.73
C TRP A 28 16.29 12.63 -6.92
N ASP A 29 16.51 12.11 -8.14
CA ASP A 29 16.24 12.78 -9.40
C ASP A 29 14.91 12.35 -10.04
N VAL A 30 13.89 11.98 -9.25
CA VAL A 30 12.58 11.64 -9.80
C VAL A 30 11.97 12.87 -10.47
N PRO A 31 11.71 12.80 -11.79
CA PRO A 31 11.20 13.92 -12.54
C PRO A 31 9.82 14.34 -12.03
N ILE A 32 9.61 15.65 -11.99
CA ILE A 32 8.31 16.29 -11.77
C ILE A 32 7.40 15.91 -12.94
N ILE A 33 6.10 15.74 -12.68
CA ILE A 33 5.12 15.64 -13.77
C ILE A 33 5.06 17.02 -14.43
N ALA A 34 5.83 17.20 -15.50
CA ALA A 34 5.95 18.48 -16.21
C ALA A 34 5.02 18.58 -17.43
N ASP A 35 4.45 17.45 -17.89
CA ASP A 35 3.54 17.42 -19.02
C ASP A 35 2.14 17.90 -18.63
N SER A 36 1.73 19.03 -19.19
CA SER A 36 0.41 19.63 -18.95
C SER A 36 -0.74 18.68 -19.27
N LYS A 37 -0.62 17.80 -20.27
CA LYS A 37 -1.67 16.82 -20.61
C LYS A 37 -1.87 15.79 -19.51
N HIS A 38 -0.77 15.31 -18.92
CA HIS A 38 -0.82 14.37 -17.81
C HIS A 38 -1.40 15.05 -16.56
N ILE A 39 -1.01 16.29 -16.28
CA ILE A 39 -1.59 17.08 -15.18
C ILE A 39 -3.10 17.24 -15.37
N GLU A 40 -3.56 17.66 -16.55
CA GLU A 40 -4.99 17.83 -16.87
C GLU A 40 -5.76 16.51 -16.72
N PHE A 41 -5.18 15.40 -17.19
CA PHE A 41 -5.76 14.07 -17.01
C PHE A 41 -5.94 13.72 -15.53
N TYR A 42 -4.90 13.87 -14.71
CA TYR A 42 -4.96 13.59 -13.28
C TYR A 42 -5.90 14.53 -12.53
N GLN A 43 -5.97 15.81 -12.90
CA GLN A 43 -6.96 16.75 -12.37
C GLN A 43 -8.40 16.38 -12.75
N SER A 44 -8.61 15.86 -13.95
CA SER A 44 -9.92 15.36 -14.39
C SER A 44 -10.32 14.13 -13.58
N TRP A 45 -9.43 13.15 -13.47
CA TRP A 45 -9.66 11.92 -12.69
C TRP A 45 -9.91 12.22 -11.20
N HIS A 46 -9.09 13.08 -10.59
CA HIS A 46 -9.25 13.45 -9.18
C HIS A 46 -10.61 14.10 -8.92
N ARG A 47 -11.14 14.87 -9.88
CA ARG A 47 -12.50 15.45 -9.79
C ARG A 47 -13.59 14.40 -9.99
N SER A 48 -13.42 13.45 -10.90
CA SER A 48 -14.44 12.43 -11.17
C SER A 48 -14.64 11.45 -10.03
N ILE A 49 -13.58 11.17 -9.26
CA ILE A 49 -13.63 10.26 -8.11
C ILE A 49 -13.93 10.97 -6.78
N GLU A 50 -14.26 12.28 -6.82
CA GLU A 50 -14.54 13.11 -5.65
C GLU A 50 -13.42 13.10 -4.61
N GLY A 51 -12.17 13.27 -5.05
CA GLY A 51 -11.02 13.34 -4.14
C GLY A 51 -11.10 14.50 -3.13
N PRO A 52 -10.21 14.52 -2.12
CA PRO A 52 -10.29 15.45 -0.99
C PRO A 52 -10.47 16.91 -1.38
N THR A 53 -11.24 17.67 -0.60
CA THR A 53 -11.37 19.13 -0.73
C THR A 53 -10.09 19.86 -0.32
N THR A 54 -10.00 21.17 -0.51
CA THR A 54 -8.83 21.98 -0.08
C THR A 54 -8.63 21.98 1.44
N ASP A 55 -9.72 21.98 2.21
CA ASP A 55 -9.64 21.94 3.67
C ASP A 55 -9.22 20.56 4.16
N GLN A 56 -9.79 19.50 3.56
CA GLN A 56 -9.36 18.13 3.80
C GLN A 56 -7.90 17.93 3.42
N TRP A 57 -7.44 18.48 2.29
CA TRP A 57 -6.03 18.43 1.88
C TRP A 57 -5.08 19.06 2.89
N THR A 58 -5.45 20.21 3.45
CA THR A 58 -4.67 20.86 4.51
C THR A 58 -4.58 19.97 5.75
N THR A 59 -5.69 19.33 6.12
CA THR A 59 -5.77 18.39 7.24
C THR A 59 -4.91 17.14 6.99
N ILE A 60 -4.97 16.58 5.78
CA ILE A 60 -4.16 15.43 5.35
C ILE A 60 -2.67 15.75 5.48
N LYS A 61 -2.21 16.86 4.91
CA LYS A 61 -0.80 17.27 4.99
C LYS A 61 -0.33 17.41 6.44
N ARG A 62 -1.14 18.07 7.29
CA ARG A 62 -0.80 18.25 8.72
C ARG A 62 -0.72 16.91 9.45
N ASN A 63 -1.69 16.04 9.27
CA ASN A 63 -1.74 14.75 9.97
C ASN A 63 -0.65 13.80 9.45
N TRP A 64 -0.32 13.86 8.16
CA TRP A 64 0.81 13.14 7.58
C TRP A 64 2.15 13.60 8.16
N ILE A 65 2.37 14.90 8.28
CA ILE A 65 3.56 15.47 8.94
C ILE A 65 3.62 15.02 10.42
N SER A 66 2.48 15.05 11.13
CA SER A 66 2.39 14.54 12.50
C SER A 66 2.77 13.07 12.59
N PHE A 67 2.25 12.23 11.70
CA PHE A 67 2.60 10.81 11.61
C PHE A 67 4.11 10.61 11.37
N LEU A 68 4.67 11.28 10.36
CA LEU A 68 6.08 11.14 10.02
C LEU A 68 6.99 11.65 11.15
N SER A 69 6.62 12.77 11.79
CA SER A 69 7.35 13.31 12.93
C SER A 69 7.27 12.39 14.14
N ALA A 70 6.08 11.92 14.53
CA ALA A 70 5.89 11.11 15.73
C ALA A 70 6.60 9.75 15.66
N THR A 71 6.72 9.20 14.46
CA THR A 71 7.18 7.82 14.24
C THR A 71 8.61 7.73 13.71
N CYS A 72 9.32 8.85 13.56
CA CYS A 72 10.71 8.83 13.10
C CYS A 72 11.70 8.67 14.27
N ALA A 73 12.98 8.45 13.94
CA ALA A 73 14.04 8.30 14.93
C ALA A 73 14.36 9.58 15.72
N ARG A 74 13.88 10.75 15.26
CA ARG A 74 14.11 12.06 15.86
C ARG A 74 12.80 12.85 15.89
N PRO A 75 11.86 12.45 16.76
CA PRO A 75 10.53 13.03 16.76
C PRO A 75 10.54 14.49 17.19
N ASN A 76 9.55 15.24 16.72
CA ASN A 76 9.38 16.65 17.05
C ASN A 76 7.95 16.93 17.51
N ALA A 77 7.81 17.37 18.77
CA ALA A 77 6.53 17.67 19.42
C ALA A 77 5.79 18.88 18.82
N ASP A 78 6.50 19.83 18.21
CA ASP A 78 5.88 20.96 17.50
C ASP A 78 5.14 20.48 16.23
N LEU A 79 5.68 19.42 15.58
CA LEU A 79 5.08 18.82 14.39
C LEU A 79 4.09 17.69 14.72
N ALA A 80 4.18 17.10 15.90
CA ALA A 80 3.32 16.03 16.39
C ALA A 80 2.79 16.31 17.81
N PRO A 81 1.94 17.35 17.97
CA PRO A 81 1.44 17.75 19.28
C PRO A 81 0.54 16.67 19.90
N HIS A 82 0.55 16.59 21.23
CA HIS A 82 -0.21 15.59 21.97
C HIS A 82 -1.70 15.98 22.09
N ASN A 83 -2.52 15.55 21.14
CA ASN A 83 -3.95 15.91 21.06
C ASN A 83 -4.81 15.42 22.25
N LYS A 84 -4.32 14.47 23.06
CA LYS A 84 -5.05 13.90 24.21
C LYS A 84 -4.88 14.66 25.53
N LYS A 85 -4.25 15.86 25.54
CA LYS A 85 -4.14 16.69 26.76
C LYS A 85 -5.26 17.75 26.78
N PRO A 86 -6.12 17.82 27.81
CA PRO A 86 -6.83 19.06 28.08
C PRO A 86 -5.79 20.13 28.39
N ALA A 87 -5.94 21.31 27.78
CA ALA A 87 -5.13 22.47 28.13
C ALA A 87 -5.47 22.86 29.58
N VAL A 88 -4.69 22.35 30.54
CA VAL A 88 -4.73 22.85 31.90
C VAL A 88 -3.84 24.08 31.92
N ASP A 89 -4.46 25.24 32.16
CA ASP A 89 -3.80 26.53 32.24
C ASP A 89 -2.61 26.48 33.23
N GLY A 90 -1.42 26.85 32.75
CA GLY A 90 -0.40 27.46 33.61
C GLY A 90 0.83 26.65 34.01
N GLU A 91 0.96 25.36 33.67
CA GLU A 91 2.20 24.60 33.93
C GLU A 91 2.93 24.25 32.64
N ALA A 92 3.79 25.17 32.21
CA ALA A 92 4.76 24.98 31.13
C ALA A 92 5.93 24.08 31.55
N SER A 93 5.63 22.94 32.15
CA SER A 93 6.52 21.77 32.19
C SER A 93 5.75 20.62 31.57
N ALA A 94 5.64 20.65 30.25
CA ALA A 94 5.30 19.46 29.50
C ALA A 94 6.31 18.39 29.91
N ASP A 95 5.79 17.37 30.58
CA ASP A 95 6.50 16.22 31.10
C ASP A 95 7.18 15.49 29.93
N ASP A 96 8.43 15.86 29.60
CA ASP A 96 9.23 15.32 28.48
C ASP A 96 9.18 13.78 28.46
N GLU A 97 9.12 13.16 29.63
CA GLU A 97 9.01 11.70 29.80
C GLU A 97 7.74 11.12 29.16
N THR A 98 6.61 11.85 29.17
CA THR A 98 5.35 11.42 28.55
C THR A 98 5.42 11.46 27.03
N ASP A 99 6.02 12.52 26.46
CA ASP A 99 6.17 12.65 25.01
C ASP A 99 7.21 11.66 24.48
N VAL A 100 8.30 11.42 25.22
CA VAL A 100 9.29 10.36 24.91
C VAL A 100 8.62 9.00 24.86
N LYS A 101 7.88 8.61 25.90
CA LYS A 101 7.17 7.30 25.93
C LYS A 101 6.15 7.16 24.80
N ARG A 102 5.42 8.24 24.48
CA ARG A 102 4.50 8.25 23.33
C ARG A 102 5.25 8.01 22.02
N PHE A 103 6.31 8.78 21.74
CA PHE A 103 7.04 8.65 20.49
C PHE A 103 7.76 7.30 20.36
N GLU A 104 8.28 6.75 21.46
CA GLU A 104 8.80 5.38 21.46
C GLU A 104 7.72 4.36 21.08
N ARG A 105 6.50 4.50 21.60
CA ARG A 105 5.36 3.66 21.22
C ARG A 105 5.00 3.85 19.74
N ASP A 106 4.82 5.09 19.28
CA ASP A 106 4.47 5.39 17.89
C ASP A 106 5.50 4.81 16.90
N CYS A 107 6.79 4.96 17.21
CA CYS A 107 7.88 4.38 16.43
C CYS A 107 7.86 2.83 16.44
N ARG A 108 7.57 2.21 17.59
CA ARG A 108 7.45 0.74 17.70
C ARG A 108 6.26 0.22 16.89
N VAL A 109 5.08 0.83 17.04
CA VAL A 109 3.86 0.45 16.29
C VAL A 109 4.12 0.54 14.79
N ARG A 110 4.67 1.66 14.30
CA ARG A 110 5.05 1.80 12.89
C ARG A 110 6.00 0.68 12.44
N SER A 111 7.01 0.37 13.25
CA SER A 111 8.00 -0.66 12.91
C SER A 111 7.37 -2.06 12.85
N SER A 112 6.50 -2.41 13.81
CA SER A 112 5.75 -3.67 13.82
C SER A 112 4.88 -3.81 12.58
N VAL A 113 4.04 -2.80 12.28
CA VAL A 113 3.19 -2.80 11.09
C VAL A 113 4.00 -2.92 9.80
N GLN A 114 5.11 -2.18 9.69
CA GLN A 114 5.98 -2.23 8.52
C GLN A 114 6.60 -3.64 8.34
N VAL A 115 7.10 -4.25 9.41
CA VAL A 115 7.68 -5.60 9.37
C VAL A 115 6.63 -6.65 9.03
N ALA A 116 5.47 -6.61 9.67
CA ALA A 116 4.35 -7.51 9.40
C ALA A 116 3.91 -7.40 7.93
N THR A 117 3.72 -6.18 7.43
CA THR A 117 3.39 -5.95 6.01
C THR A 117 4.43 -6.57 5.08
N TYR A 118 5.72 -6.35 5.34
CA TYR A 118 6.78 -6.86 4.48
C TYR A 118 6.86 -8.39 4.48
N ARG A 119 6.63 -9.02 5.63
CA ARG A 119 6.63 -10.48 5.76
C ARG A 119 5.43 -11.12 5.09
N VAL A 120 4.23 -10.59 5.32
CA VAL A 120 3.01 -11.02 4.63
C VAL A 120 3.25 -10.96 3.13
N PHE A 121 3.74 -9.83 2.63
CA PHE A 121 3.91 -9.62 1.19
C PHE A 121 5.02 -10.53 0.64
N ASP A 122 6.15 -10.70 1.34
CA ASP A 122 7.22 -11.64 0.94
C ASP A 122 6.72 -13.09 0.91
N CYS A 123 5.85 -13.49 1.85
CA CYS A 123 5.26 -14.81 1.90
C CYS A 123 4.29 -15.02 0.73
N ARG A 124 3.32 -14.11 0.57
CA ARG A 124 2.31 -14.19 -0.50
C ARG A 124 2.93 -14.11 -1.88
N GLU A 125 4.00 -13.35 -2.09
CA GLU A 125 4.70 -13.36 -3.38
C GLU A 125 5.40 -14.69 -3.66
N ARG A 126 5.96 -15.35 -2.65
CA ARG A 126 6.52 -16.70 -2.82
C ARG A 126 5.43 -17.67 -3.26
N GLU A 127 4.30 -17.67 -2.57
CA GLU A 127 3.15 -18.50 -2.91
C GLU A 127 2.61 -18.19 -4.30
N ALA A 128 2.50 -16.90 -4.66
CA ALA A 128 2.04 -16.44 -5.97
C ALA A 128 2.96 -16.87 -7.13
N GLU A 129 4.28 -16.94 -6.92
CA GLU A 129 5.21 -17.44 -7.94
C GLU A 129 5.03 -18.94 -8.22
N GLY A 130 4.57 -19.71 -7.21
CA GLY A 130 4.25 -21.14 -7.36
C GLY A 130 3.09 -21.43 -8.31
N TRP A 131 2.28 -20.43 -8.66
CA TRP A 131 1.16 -20.62 -9.56
C TRP A 131 1.60 -20.91 -11.01
N PRO A 132 0.90 -21.83 -11.69
CA PRO A 132 1.22 -22.18 -13.06
C PRO A 132 0.99 -21.02 -14.02
N ARG A 133 1.71 -21.04 -15.15
CA ARG A 133 1.71 -20.00 -16.19
C ARG A 133 0.30 -19.57 -16.60
N GLN A 134 -0.61 -20.53 -16.77
CA GLN A 134 -2.00 -20.34 -17.18
C GLN A 134 -2.75 -19.45 -16.19
N ALA A 135 -2.61 -19.70 -14.89
CA ALA A 135 -3.24 -18.92 -13.83
C ALA A 135 -2.64 -17.51 -13.73
N ARG A 136 -1.30 -17.40 -13.77
CA ARG A 136 -0.60 -16.11 -13.77
C ARG A 136 -0.97 -15.25 -14.99
N LEU A 137 -1.23 -15.87 -16.15
CA LEU A 137 -1.72 -15.19 -17.34
C LEU A 137 -3.17 -14.71 -17.18
N ILE A 138 -4.05 -15.48 -16.55
CA ILE A 138 -5.43 -15.05 -16.24
C ILE A 138 -5.41 -13.78 -15.39
N ILE A 139 -4.61 -13.76 -14.33
CA ILE A 139 -4.49 -12.59 -13.43
C ILE A 139 -3.96 -11.36 -14.17
N ASN A 140 -2.94 -11.53 -15.01
CA ASN A 140 -2.41 -10.39 -15.76
C ASN A 140 -3.42 -9.86 -16.78
N ARG A 141 -4.20 -10.76 -17.40
CA ARG A 141 -5.25 -10.41 -18.38
C ARG A 141 -6.47 -9.73 -17.77
N ALA A 142 -6.73 -9.92 -16.48
CA ALA A 142 -7.84 -9.25 -15.81
C ALA A 142 -7.66 -7.72 -15.77
N CYS A 143 -6.43 -7.23 -15.60
CA CYS A 143 -6.13 -5.80 -15.70
C CYS A 143 -5.91 -5.36 -17.17
N SER A 144 -5.25 -6.18 -17.98
CA SER A 144 -4.94 -5.85 -19.38
C SER A 144 -5.31 -7.01 -20.28
N SER A 145 -6.48 -6.93 -20.92
CA SER A 145 -7.01 -8.01 -21.77
C SER A 145 -6.09 -8.43 -22.92
N THR A 146 -5.16 -7.56 -23.32
CA THR A 146 -4.17 -7.79 -24.38
C THR A 146 -2.85 -8.38 -23.85
N ALA A 147 -2.71 -8.62 -22.54
CA ALA A 147 -1.50 -9.18 -21.96
C ALA A 147 -1.20 -10.59 -22.53
N THR A 148 0.01 -10.76 -23.03
CA THR A 148 0.55 -12.03 -23.55
C THR A 148 1.43 -12.74 -22.53
N GLU A 149 2.06 -11.97 -21.63
CA GLU A 149 2.98 -12.48 -20.62
C GLU A 149 2.24 -12.84 -19.31
N PRO A 150 2.63 -13.94 -18.65
CA PRO A 150 2.13 -14.27 -17.32
C PRO A 150 2.58 -13.21 -16.30
N PHE A 151 1.78 -13.03 -15.24
CA PHE A 151 2.16 -12.22 -14.09
C PHE A 151 3.48 -12.76 -13.49
N ARG A 152 4.34 -11.84 -13.04
CA ARG A 152 5.63 -12.15 -12.41
C ARG A 152 5.71 -11.44 -11.09
N THR A 153 6.05 -12.16 -10.03
CA THR A 153 6.23 -11.55 -8.70
C THR A 153 7.60 -10.85 -8.60
N LEU A 154 7.82 -10.10 -7.53
CA LEU A 154 9.09 -9.48 -7.17
C LEU A 154 9.83 -10.29 -6.09
N ARG A 155 9.45 -11.56 -5.85
CA ARG A 155 10.02 -12.35 -4.76
C ARG A 155 11.49 -12.71 -4.95
N ALA A 156 11.97 -12.74 -6.18
CA ALA A 156 13.37 -13.02 -6.48
C ALA A 156 14.30 -12.03 -5.77
N ASN A 157 15.47 -12.51 -5.31
CA ASN A 157 16.43 -11.65 -4.60
C ASN A 157 16.93 -10.48 -5.46
N ALA A 158 17.05 -10.69 -6.78
CA ALA A 158 17.40 -9.64 -7.75
C ALA A 158 16.40 -8.46 -7.74
N ASP A 159 15.14 -8.70 -7.38
CA ASP A 159 14.07 -7.70 -7.34
C ASP A 159 13.88 -7.06 -5.97
N LEU A 160 14.70 -7.41 -4.95
CA LEU A 160 14.52 -6.96 -3.56
C LEU A 160 14.38 -5.44 -3.43
N GLY A 161 15.17 -4.67 -4.17
CA GLY A 161 15.09 -3.22 -4.16
C GLY A 161 13.72 -2.70 -4.66
N LYS A 162 13.22 -3.22 -5.79
CA LYS A 162 11.89 -2.84 -6.31
C LYS A 162 10.80 -3.33 -5.36
N ARG A 163 10.94 -4.55 -4.83
CA ARG A 163 10.04 -5.16 -3.85
C ARG A 163 9.83 -4.28 -2.62
N ARG A 164 10.90 -3.84 -1.95
CA ARG A 164 10.78 -3.00 -0.74
C ARG A 164 10.11 -1.66 -1.01
N ARG A 165 10.36 -1.04 -2.17
CA ARG A 165 9.65 0.19 -2.59
C ARG A 165 8.17 -0.04 -2.78
N TYR A 166 7.79 -1.16 -3.40
CA TYR A 166 6.38 -1.47 -3.64
C TYR A 166 5.65 -1.81 -2.34
N GLN A 167 6.27 -2.57 -1.45
CA GLN A 167 5.69 -2.89 -0.14
C GLN A 167 5.53 -1.64 0.72
N ALA A 168 6.45 -0.69 0.61
CA ALA A 168 6.37 0.59 1.32
C ALA A 168 5.10 1.39 0.97
N MET A 169 4.53 1.22 -0.22
CA MET A 169 3.25 1.87 -0.60
C MET A 169 2.06 1.37 0.21
N TRP A 170 2.05 0.08 0.53
CA TRP A 170 1.01 -0.52 1.37
C TRP A 170 1.29 -0.26 2.84
N ALA A 171 2.55 -0.47 3.27
CA ALA A 171 2.96 -0.20 4.63
C ALA A 171 2.68 1.25 5.03
N SER A 172 2.88 2.22 4.13
CA SER A 172 2.58 3.63 4.41
C SER A 172 1.11 3.89 4.69
N LEU A 173 0.21 3.27 3.91
CA LEU A 173 -1.23 3.41 4.10
C LEU A 173 -1.65 2.77 5.43
N VAL A 174 -1.26 1.51 5.66
CA VAL A 174 -1.62 0.78 6.89
C VAL A 174 -1.06 1.48 8.13
N CYS A 175 0.22 1.87 8.12
CA CYS A 175 0.82 2.61 9.25
C CYS A 175 0.08 3.92 9.54
N PHE A 176 -0.34 4.64 8.50
CA PHE A 176 -1.04 5.91 8.66
C PHE A 176 -2.44 5.72 9.26
N LEU A 177 -3.20 4.73 8.78
CA LEU A 177 -4.52 4.41 9.34
C LEU A 177 -4.42 3.99 10.81
N VAL A 178 -3.46 3.10 11.13
CA VAL A 178 -3.18 2.65 12.50
C VAL A 178 -2.78 3.83 13.40
N TYR A 179 -1.89 4.71 12.91
CA TYR A 179 -1.49 5.91 13.64
C TYR A 179 -2.67 6.85 13.91
N CYS A 180 -3.50 7.11 12.90
CA CYS A 180 -4.69 7.95 13.06
C CYS A 180 -5.64 7.36 14.09
N TYR A 181 -5.89 6.05 14.05
CA TYR A 181 -6.74 5.38 15.02
C TYR A 181 -6.18 5.46 16.44
N ASP A 182 -4.91 5.08 16.67
CA ASP A 182 -4.29 5.08 18.02
C ASP A 182 -4.25 6.50 18.61
N ASN A 183 -4.15 7.52 17.76
CA ASN A 183 -4.12 8.93 18.15
C ASN A 183 -5.48 9.65 18.11
N SER A 184 -6.58 8.92 17.89
CA SER A 184 -7.94 9.48 17.84
C SER A 184 -8.10 10.59 16.80
N ILE A 185 -7.38 10.49 15.69
CA ILE A 185 -7.47 11.39 14.54
C ILE A 185 -8.64 10.93 13.67
N ASP A 186 -9.66 11.77 13.58
CA ASP A 186 -10.84 11.49 12.79
C ASP A 186 -10.54 11.58 11.28
N LEU A 187 -10.57 10.41 10.62
CA LEU A 187 -10.35 10.25 9.19
C LEU A 187 -11.41 10.99 8.35
N LYS A 188 -12.62 11.24 8.87
CA LYS A 188 -13.68 11.95 8.14
C LYS A 188 -13.29 13.40 7.85
N ASN A 189 -12.52 14.02 8.73
CA ASN A 189 -11.96 15.36 8.51
C ASN A 189 -10.92 15.39 7.38
N MET A 190 -10.43 14.23 6.96
CA MET A 190 -9.55 14.04 5.80
C MET A 190 -10.30 13.49 4.58
N GLY A 191 -11.63 13.37 4.65
CA GLY A 191 -12.46 12.86 3.56
C GLY A 191 -12.46 11.34 3.43
N LEU A 192 -12.09 10.60 4.48
CA LEU A 192 -12.15 9.13 4.51
C LEU A 192 -13.09 8.67 5.63
N GLN A 193 -14.11 7.92 5.27
CA GLN A 193 -15.00 7.19 6.16
C GLN A 193 -14.77 5.70 5.94
N LEU A 194 -14.15 5.06 6.93
CA LEU A 194 -13.92 3.62 6.86
C LEU A 194 -15.23 2.87 7.07
N ALA A 195 -15.39 1.75 6.36
CA ALA A 195 -16.41 0.77 6.69
C ALA A 195 -16.04 0.05 7.99
N GLU A 196 -17.03 -0.39 8.76
CA GLU A 196 -16.85 -1.04 10.08
C GLU A 196 -15.80 -2.16 10.04
N HIS A 197 -15.91 -3.10 9.11
CA HIS A 197 -14.94 -4.20 8.96
C HIS A 197 -13.50 -3.77 8.61
N ILE A 198 -13.30 -2.55 8.09
CA ILE A 198 -11.96 -1.97 7.88
C ILE A 198 -11.46 -1.31 9.16
N GLU A 199 -12.35 -0.63 9.90
CA GLU A 199 -12.03 -0.08 11.23
C GLU A 199 -11.64 -1.20 12.21
N ASP A 200 -12.41 -2.30 12.22
CA ASP A 200 -12.13 -3.50 13.00
C ASP A 200 -10.75 -4.08 12.67
N GLY A 201 -10.40 -4.19 11.38
CA GLY A 201 -9.07 -4.66 10.99
C GLY A 201 -7.93 -3.74 11.43
N VAL A 202 -8.15 -2.42 11.52
CA VAL A 202 -7.17 -1.48 12.10
C VAL A 202 -7.06 -1.66 13.62
N PHE A 203 -8.18 -1.92 14.28
CA PHE A 203 -8.22 -2.22 15.71
C PHE A 203 -7.49 -3.53 16.04
N ASP A 204 -7.74 -4.60 15.28
CA ASP A 204 -7.12 -5.92 15.45
C ASP A 204 -5.59 -5.82 15.38
N ILE A 205 -5.05 -5.10 14.39
CA ILE A 205 -3.59 -4.86 14.28
C ILE A 205 -3.05 -4.22 15.57
N LEU A 206 -3.74 -3.23 16.12
CA LEU A 206 -3.28 -2.56 17.34
C LEU A 206 -3.36 -3.48 18.56
N ASP A 207 -4.35 -4.33 18.67
CA ASP A 207 -4.47 -5.28 19.77
C ASP A 207 -3.44 -6.39 19.69
N ASP A 208 -3.18 -6.92 18.50
CA ASP A 208 -2.17 -7.95 18.25
C ASP A 208 -0.75 -7.43 18.54
N ILE A 209 -0.46 -6.17 18.18
CA ILE A 209 0.82 -5.51 18.54
C ILE A 209 0.97 -5.38 20.06
N LYS A 210 -0.12 -5.11 20.80
CA LYS A 210 -0.07 -5.07 22.27
C LYS A 210 0.12 -6.46 22.86
N ALA A 211 -0.49 -7.48 22.25
CA ALA A 211 -0.31 -8.88 22.64
C ALA A 211 1.12 -9.36 22.35
N GLY A 212 1.79 -8.76 21.36
CA GLY A 212 3.16 -9.10 20.96
C GLY A 212 3.24 -10.42 20.20
N ILE A 213 2.15 -10.82 19.54
CA ILE A 213 2.03 -12.07 18.79
C ILE A 213 2.16 -11.77 17.31
N MET A 214 3.39 -11.83 16.82
CA MET A 214 3.73 -11.46 15.44
C MET A 214 2.96 -12.21 14.35
N ALA A 215 2.56 -13.48 14.59
CA ALA A 215 1.75 -14.23 13.64
C ALA A 215 0.31 -13.70 13.54
N GLU A 216 -0.25 -13.20 14.64
CA GLU A 216 -1.57 -12.55 14.67
C GLU A 216 -1.47 -11.18 14.00
N GLU A 217 -0.42 -10.40 14.30
CA GLU A 217 -0.13 -9.13 13.61
C GLU A 217 -0.06 -9.30 12.08
N GLU A 218 0.66 -10.33 11.61
CA GLU A 218 0.78 -10.66 10.19
C GLU A 218 -0.59 -11.05 9.59
N ALA A 219 -1.41 -11.83 10.31
CA ALA A 219 -2.74 -12.21 9.86
C ALA A 219 -3.71 -11.01 9.78
N ALA A 220 -3.70 -10.13 10.78
CA ALA A 220 -4.53 -8.92 10.82
C ALA A 220 -4.15 -7.95 9.69
N VAL A 221 -2.85 -7.75 9.43
CA VAL A 221 -2.37 -6.95 8.29
C VAL A 221 -2.83 -7.54 6.96
N ALA A 222 -2.72 -8.86 6.78
CA ALA A 222 -3.18 -9.54 5.57
C ALA A 222 -4.70 -9.35 5.36
N ALA A 223 -5.50 -9.59 6.40
CA ALA A 223 -6.94 -9.44 6.36
C ALA A 223 -7.38 -8.01 6.04
N LEU A 224 -6.73 -7.01 6.65
CA LEU A 224 -6.99 -5.60 6.37
C LEU A 224 -6.68 -5.26 4.90
N CYS A 225 -5.52 -5.67 4.39
CA CYS A 225 -5.13 -5.42 2.99
C CYS A 225 -6.13 -6.07 2.02
N GLU A 226 -6.58 -7.29 2.32
CA GLU A 226 -7.60 -7.99 1.54
C GLU A 226 -8.93 -7.25 1.51
N ASN A 227 -9.42 -6.82 2.66
CA ASN A 227 -10.69 -6.12 2.76
C ASN A 227 -10.68 -4.79 2.01
N MET A 228 -9.53 -4.11 1.97
CA MET A 228 -9.39 -2.84 1.24
C MET A 228 -9.64 -2.96 -0.27
N PHE A 229 -9.27 -4.06 -0.93
CA PHE A 229 -9.49 -4.20 -2.38
C PHE A 229 -10.75 -5.01 -2.75
N LYS A 230 -11.37 -5.70 -1.78
CA LYS A 230 -12.62 -6.45 -2.00
C LYS A 230 -13.86 -5.54 -2.19
N GLY A 231 -13.77 -4.26 -1.85
CA GLY A 231 -14.86 -3.30 -2.00
C GLY A 231 -15.38 -3.20 -3.44
N LEU A 232 -16.68 -3.40 -3.64
CA LEU A 232 -17.37 -3.19 -4.91
C LEU A 232 -17.98 -1.78 -4.94
N VAL A 233 -17.87 -1.11 -6.09
CA VAL A 233 -18.36 0.27 -6.31
C VAL A 233 -17.85 1.26 -5.23
N PRO A 234 -16.54 1.30 -4.94
CA PRO A 234 -16.05 2.17 -3.88
C PRO A 234 -15.94 3.61 -4.37
N THR A 235 -16.36 4.54 -3.52
CA THR A 235 -15.99 5.95 -3.66
C THR A 235 -14.61 6.21 -3.02
N ALA A 236 -13.93 7.28 -3.42
CA ALA A 236 -12.70 7.68 -2.74
C ALA A 236 -12.93 7.99 -1.25
N SER A 237 -14.15 8.36 -0.85
CA SER A 237 -14.49 8.60 0.55
C SER A 237 -14.67 7.35 1.39
N GLU A 238 -14.91 6.19 0.79
CA GLU A 238 -15.26 4.96 1.54
C GLU A 238 -14.18 3.88 1.43
N ASN A 239 -13.27 4.01 0.47
CA ASN A 239 -12.23 3.02 0.23
C ASN A 239 -10.82 3.55 0.49
N PRO A 240 -10.05 2.94 1.42
CA PRO A 240 -8.73 3.44 1.78
C PRO A 240 -7.74 3.48 0.63
N ILE A 241 -7.79 2.52 -0.30
CA ILE A 241 -6.87 2.47 -1.44
C ILE A 241 -7.19 3.59 -2.41
N LEU A 242 -8.47 3.79 -2.77
CA LEU A 242 -8.87 4.90 -3.63
C LEU A 242 -8.58 6.25 -2.99
N TRP A 243 -8.92 6.40 -1.71
CA TRP A 243 -8.60 7.60 -0.94
C TRP A 243 -7.09 7.89 -0.99
N TRP A 244 -6.26 6.89 -0.73
CA TRP A 244 -4.81 7.04 -0.74
C TRP A 244 -4.29 7.42 -2.12
N LEU A 245 -4.86 6.84 -3.18
CA LEU A 245 -4.53 7.24 -4.55
C LEU A 245 -4.93 8.68 -4.84
N THR A 246 -6.08 9.17 -4.39
CA THR A 246 -6.44 10.58 -4.56
C THR A 246 -5.45 11.50 -3.85
N VAL A 247 -5.00 11.12 -2.65
CA VAL A 247 -3.94 11.82 -1.91
C VAL A 247 -2.65 11.87 -2.70
N LEU A 248 -2.18 10.72 -3.21
CA LEU A 248 -0.96 10.62 -4.00
C LEU A 248 -1.03 11.42 -5.31
N VAL A 249 -2.15 11.33 -6.03
CA VAL A 249 -2.39 12.07 -7.28
C VAL A 249 -2.41 13.57 -7.01
N ARG A 250 -3.19 14.01 -6.02
CA ARG A 250 -3.30 15.43 -5.65
C ARG A 250 -1.95 16.01 -5.26
N SER A 251 -1.19 15.25 -4.48
CA SER A 251 0.17 15.59 -4.07
C SER A 251 1.08 15.76 -5.29
N ALA A 252 1.04 14.81 -6.23
CA ALA A 252 1.88 14.80 -7.42
C ALA A 252 1.53 15.88 -8.46
N ILE A 253 0.35 16.49 -8.39
CA ILE A 253 -0.07 17.60 -9.29
C ILE A 253 -0.14 18.96 -8.58
N ASP A 254 0.20 19.03 -7.28
CA ASP A 254 0.16 20.27 -6.51
C ASP A 254 1.16 21.29 -7.14
N PRO A 255 0.78 22.58 -7.30
CA PRO A 255 1.69 23.60 -7.82
C PRO A 255 2.98 23.77 -7.01
N LEU A 256 2.97 23.36 -5.73
CA LEU A 256 4.13 23.37 -4.84
C LEU A 256 4.80 21.98 -4.73
N GLN A 257 4.85 21.24 -5.83
CA GLN A 257 5.47 19.90 -5.95
C GLN A 257 6.93 19.80 -5.44
N GLU A 258 7.65 20.90 -5.32
CA GLU A 258 9.00 20.95 -4.75
C GLU A 258 8.99 20.84 -3.21
N LEU A 259 7.88 21.19 -2.58
CA LEU A 259 7.62 21.10 -1.14
C LEU A 259 6.74 19.90 -0.81
N ASP A 260 6.67 18.92 -1.69
CA ASP A 260 5.82 17.75 -1.51
C ASP A 260 6.47 16.71 -0.58
N TYR A 261 5.85 16.49 0.56
CA TYR A 261 6.27 15.54 1.60
C TYR A 261 5.54 14.19 1.55
N ILE A 262 4.53 14.04 0.69
CA ILE A 262 3.74 12.82 0.51
C ILE A 262 4.16 12.11 -0.79
N SER A 263 4.10 12.77 -1.95
CA SER A 263 4.47 12.12 -3.22
C SER A 263 5.96 12.18 -3.57
N ARG A 264 6.72 13.13 -3.04
CA ARG A 264 8.15 13.29 -3.38
C ARG A 264 9.09 13.36 -2.16
N GLY A 265 8.50 13.33 -0.97
CA GLY A 265 9.10 12.74 0.22
C GLY A 265 10.40 13.37 0.73
N CYS A 266 10.63 14.67 0.54
CA CYS A 266 11.70 15.36 1.27
C CYS A 266 11.32 15.55 2.75
N PHE A 267 11.18 14.46 3.48
CA PHE A 267 10.94 14.41 4.92
C PHE A 267 11.84 13.33 5.52
N LEU A 268 12.60 13.68 6.57
CA LEU A 268 13.50 12.74 7.22
C LEU A 268 12.76 11.45 7.64
N MET A 269 13.24 10.30 7.16
CA MET A 269 12.65 8.98 7.46
C MET A 269 11.20 8.81 6.99
N ASN A 270 10.85 9.39 5.84
CA ASN A 270 9.60 9.06 5.16
C ASN A 270 9.49 7.53 4.96
N ILE A 271 8.29 7.00 5.18
CA ILE A 271 8.01 5.58 4.90
C ILE A 271 7.86 5.34 3.40
N LEU A 272 7.40 6.34 2.65
CA LEU A 272 7.26 6.27 1.19
C LEU A 272 8.63 6.42 0.52
N PRO A 273 8.94 5.59 -0.51
CA PRO A 273 10.16 5.73 -1.27
C PRO A 273 10.14 7.03 -2.07
N MET A 274 11.25 7.77 -2.05
CA MET A 274 11.37 9.03 -2.80
C MET A 274 11.52 8.78 -4.30
N ASP A 275 12.04 7.62 -4.69
CA ASP A 275 12.43 7.31 -6.07
C ASP A 275 11.34 6.65 -6.92
N LEU A 276 10.12 6.58 -6.41
CA LEU A 276 8.97 6.00 -7.10
C LEU A 276 8.00 7.10 -7.55
N ASP A 277 7.88 7.28 -8.86
CA ASP A 277 6.92 8.20 -9.48
C ASP A 277 5.46 7.72 -9.31
N LEU A 278 4.51 8.58 -9.67
CA LEU A 278 3.09 8.25 -9.53
C LEU A 278 2.70 6.95 -10.29
N PRO A 279 3.11 6.73 -11.56
CA PRO A 279 2.91 5.44 -12.24
C PRO A 279 3.46 4.25 -11.48
N GLY A 280 4.69 4.32 -10.97
CA GLY A 280 5.31 3.23 -10.20
C GLY A 280 4.58 2.95 -8.89
N ARG A 281 4.03 3.98 -8.23
CA ARG A 281 3.21 3.84 -7.02
C ARG A 281 1.89 3.12 -7.31
N ILE A 282 1.27 3.45 -8.45
CA ILE A 282 0.04 2.81 -8.92
C ILE A 282 0.32 1.34 -9.30
N GLU A 283 1.44 1.08 -10.00
CA GLU A 283 1.89 -0.28 -10.33
C GLU A 283 2.10 -1.12 -9.06
N ALA A 284 2.67 -0.54 -7.99
CA ALA A 284 2.85 -1.22 -6.70
C ALA A 284 1.55 -1.68 -6.05
N ILE A 285 0.50 -0.85 -6.11
CA ILE A 285 -0.84 -1.21 -5.61
C ILE A 285 -1.39 -2.37 -6.43
N GLN A 286 -1.39 -2.24 -7.78
CA GLN A 286 -1.88 -3.29 -8.66
C GLN A 286 -1.13 -4.62 -8.49
N HIS A 287 0.19 -4.55 -8.37
CA HIS A 287 1.05 -5.72 -8.21
C HIS A 287 0.66 -6.55 -7.01
N TYR A 288 0.56 -5.92 -5.83
CA TYR A 288 0.22 -6.66 -4.63
C TYR A 288 -1.24 -7.09 -4.58
N THR A 289 -2.17 -6.34 -5.18
CA THR A 289 -3.54 -6.84 -5.30
C THR A 289 -3.59 -8.12 -6.16
N LYS A 290 -2.82 -8.22 -7.25
CA LYS A 290 -2.72 -9.47 -8.02
C LYS A 290 -2.21 -10.64 -7.18
N VAL A 291 -1.20 -10.39 -6.35
CA VAL A 291 -0.64 -11.37 -5.40
C VAL A 291 -1.71 -11.85 -4.42
N PHE A 292 -2.44 -10.93 -3.79
CA PHE A 292 -3.51 -11.28 -2.85
C PHE A 292 -4.70 -11.96 -3.52
N VAL A 293 -5.05 -11.61 -4.76
CA VAL A 293 -6.17 -12.27 -5.47
C VAL A 293 -5.85 -13.75 -5.74
N LEU A 294 -4.59 -14.10 -6.00
CA LEU A 294 -4.18 -15.50 -6.13
C LEU A 294 -4.37 -16.25 -4.80
N ASP A 295 -3.86 -15.71 -3.70
CA ASP A 295 -4.04 -16.30 -2.36
C ASP A 295 -5.52 -16.43 -1.96
N LEU A 296 -6.29 -15.37 -2.16
CA LEU A 296 -7.72 -15.35 -1.89
C LEU A 296 -8.47 -16.41 -2.73
N ALA A 297 -8.08 -16.59 -4.00
CA ALA A 297 -8.69 -17.55 -4.89
C ALA A 297 -8.56 -18.98 -4.34
N ILE A 298 -7.37 -19.40 -3.92
CA ILE A 298 -7.17 -20.75 -3.38
C ILE A 298 -7.91 -20.91 -2.05
N GLY A 299 -7.90 -19.89 -1.19
CA GLY A 299 -8.65 -19.89 0.07
C GLY A 299 -10.15 -20.09 -0.12
N MET A 300 -10.76 -19.33 -1.04
CA MET A 300 -12.19 -19.49 -1.38
C MET A 300 -12.48 -20.85 -2.01
N PHE A 301 -11.63 -21.33 -2.92
CA PHE A 301 -11.83 -22.62 -3.59
C PHE A 301 -11.87 -23.80 -2.59
N ILE A 302 -10.96 -23.79 -1.60
CA ILE A 302 -10.90 -24.81 -0.55
C ILE A 302 -12.18 -24.83 0.29
N GLN A 303 -12.78 -23.66 0.56
CA GLN A 303 -14.05 -23.57 1.31
C GLN A 303 -15.21 -24.22 0.56
N PHE A 304 -15.24 -24.13 -0.78
CA PHE A 304 -16.28 -24.74 -1.61
C PHE A 304 -16.03 -26.24 -1.86
N SER A 305 -14.78 -26.66 -2.02
CA SER A 305 -14.42 -28.05 -2.28
C SER A 305 -13.08 -28.41 -1.67
N ARG A 306 -13.11 -28.99 -0.46
CA ARG A 306 -11.89 -29.34 0.28
C ARG A 306 -11.00 -30.33 -0.48
N ASP A 307 -11.56 -31.41 -1.01
CA ASP A 307 -10.77 -32.47 -1.65
C ASP A 307 -10.08 -31.97 -2.93
N ARG A 308 -10.80 -31.21 -3.76
CA ARG A 308 -10.23 -30.59 -4.97
C ARG A 308 -9.26 -29.48 -4.61
N GLY A 309 -9.54 -28.68 -3.59
CA GLY A 309 -8.62 -27.65 -3.11
C GLY A 309 -7.30 -28.23 -2.61
N LEU A 310 -7.32 -29.40 -1.95
CA LEU A 310 -6.11 -30.10 -1.54
C LEU A 310 -5.30 -30.66 -2.72
N GLU A 311 -5.95 -31.06 -3.81
CA GLU A 311 -5.25 -31.42 -5.06
C GLU A 311 -4.48 -30.21 -5.61
N ILE A 312 -5.15 -29.06 -5.74
CA ILE A 312 -4.53 -27.82 -6.22
C ILE A 312 -3.37 -27.38 -5.33
N LEU A 313 -3.55 -27.41 -4.00
CA LEU A 313 -2.48 -27.06 -3.06
C LEU A 313 -1.25 -27.94 -3.23
N ARG A 314 -1.42 -29.26 -3.37
CA ARG A 314 -0.27 -30.17 -3.59
C ARG A 314 0.48 -29.84 -4.87
N ASP A 315 -0.23 -29.47 -5.93
CA ASP A 315 0.38 -29.08 -7.20
C ASP A 315 1.09 -27.72 -7.11
N LEU A 316 0.55 -26.77 -6.35
CA LEU A 316 1.20 -25.49 -6.05
C LEU A 316 2.47 -25.69 -5.21
N ASP A 317 2.39 -26.52 -4.17
CA ASP A 317 3.51 -26.87 -3.27
C ASP A 317 4.64 -27.64 -3.99
N SER A 318 4.35 -28.25 -5.15
CA SER A 318 5.34 -28.96 -5.96
C SER A 318 6.22 -28.05 -6.81
N ALA A 319 5.94 -26.74 -6.87
CA ALA A 319 6.73 -25.78 -7.62
C ALA A 319 8.14 -25.63 -7.03
N ASP A 320 9.16 -25.69 -7.88
CA ASP A 320 10.53 -25.34 -7.48
C ASP A 320 10.67 -23.81 -7.36
N LEU A 321 10.83 -23.37 -6.10
CA LEU A 321 10.95 -21.97 -5.72
C LEU A 321 12.33 -21.66 -5.10
N ASP A 322 13.28 -22.59 -5.13
CA ASP A 322 14.58 -22.43 -4.47
C ASP A 322 15.41 -21.31 -5.15
N TRP A 323 15.22 -21.13 -6.45
CA TRP A 323 15.86 -20.07 -7.23
C TRP A 323 15.49 -18.65 -6.76
N LEU A 324 14.40 -18.46 -6.01
CA LEU A 324 13.98 -17.14 -5.51
C LEU A 324 14.95 -16.55 -4.49
N ASP A 325 15.65 -17.40 -3.74
CA ASP A 325 16.54 -16.99 -2.66
C ASP A 325 18.02 -16.98 -3.08
N ASP A 326 18.35 -17.53 -4.24
CA ASP A 326 19.69 -17.47 -4.83
C ASP A 326 19.94 -16.12 -5.52
N ALA A 327 20.96 -15.40 -5.07
CA ALA A 327 21.35 -14.09 -5.62
C ALA A 327 21.87 -14.15 -7.06
N THR A 328 22.27 -15.34 -7.53
CA THR A 328 22.87 -15.57 -8.85
C THR A 328 21.96 -16.33 -9.81
N ALA A 329 20.88 -16.92 -9.30
CA ALA A 329 19.93 -17.66 -10.11
C ALA A 329 19.15 -16.71 -11.02
N GLN A 330 18.90 -17.19 -12.24
CA GLN A 330 17.97 -16.54 -13.16
C GLN A 330 16.58 -17.14 -12.97
N ARG A 331 15.55 -16.31 -13.19
CA ARG A 331 14.17 -16.78 -13.24
C ARG A 331 14.04 -17.85 -14.33
N PRO A 332 13.52 -19.06 -14.03
CA PRO A 332 13.23 -20.09 -15.02
C PRO A 332 12.27 -19.57 -16.11
N SER A 333 12.34 -20.17 -17.31
CA SER A 333 11.38 -19.82 -18.36
C SER A 333 9.98 -20.26 -17.95
N ASP A 334 8.97 -19.46 -18.28
CA ASP A 334 7.57 -19.85 -18.07
C ASP A 334 7.20 -21.09 -18.91
N ASP A 335 7.95 -21.37 -19.99
CA ASP A 335 7.78 -22.57 -20.83
C ASP A 335 8.36 -23.84 -20.22
N ASP A 336 9.18 -23.71 -19.16
CA ASP A 336 9.78 -24.85 -18.45
C ASP A 336 8.84 -25.46 -17.39
N ASP A 337 7.69 -24.82 -17.12
CA ASP A 337 6.69 -25.32 -16.16
C ASP A 337 5.95 -26.54 -16.75
N PRO A 338 6.16 -27.76 -16.22
CA PRO A 338 5.57 -28.97 -16.78
C PRO A 338 4.06 -29.10 -16.50
N ARG A 339 3.48 -28.21 -15.69
CA ARG A 339 2.08 -28.29 -15.25
C ARG A 339 1.15 -27.75 -16.34
N ASN A 340 0.36 -28.65 -16.91
CA ASN A 340 -0.63 -28.34 -17.96
C ASN A 340 -1.97 -27.83 -17.41
N CYS A 341 -2.28 -28.08 -16.12
CA CYS A 341 -3.55 -27.74 -15.47
C CYS A 341 -4.78 -28.42 -16.11
N ASP A 342 -4.62 -29.64 -16.62
CA ASP A 342 -5.69 -30.36 -17.35
C ASP A 342 -6.66 -31.14 -16.44
N SER A 343 -6.42 -31.17 -15.12
CA SER A 343 -7.30 -31.90 -14.21
C SER A 343 -8.68 -31.22 -14.10
N PRO A 344 -9.74 -31.97 -13.75
CA PRO A 344 -11.05 -31.37 -13.50
C PRO A 344 -11.03 -30.32 -12.39
N ALA A 345 -10.18 -30.49 -11.36
CA ALA A 345 -10.01 -29.50 -10.30
C ALA A 345 -9.39 -28.21 -10.85
N TRP A 346 -8.32 -28.33 -11.65
CA TRP A 346 -7.66 -27.17 -12.26
C TRP A 346 -8.55 -26.42 -13.24
N THR A 347 -9.33 -27.14 -14.06
CA THR A 347 -10.26 -26.50 -15.01
C THR A 347 -11.24 -25.59 -14.28
N ILE A 348 -11.87 -26.08 -13.21
CA ILE A 348 -12.81 -25.29 -12.40
C ILE A 348 -12.08 -24.16 -11.69
N MET A 349 -10.90 -24.44 -11.13
CA MET A 349 -10.10 -23.44 -10.43
C MET A 349 -9.72 -22.26 -11.33
N LEU A 350 -9.34 -22.52 -12.58
CA LEU A 350 -9.00 -21.47 -13.54
C LEU A 350 -10.23 -20.66 -13.98
N GLU A 351 -11.40 -21.30 -14.10
CA GLU A 351 -12.67 -20.62 -14.37
C GLU A 351 -13.06 -19.69 -13.21
N ASP A 352 -12.98 -20.18 -11.96
CA ASP A 352 -13.26 -19.40 -10.76
C ASP A 352 -12.23 -18.27 -10.57
N LEU A 353 -10.95 -18.56 -10.78
CA LEU A 353 -9.88 -17.55 -10.76
C LEU A 353 -10.17 -16.44 -11.75
N LYS A 354 -10.58 -16.76 -12.98
CA LYS A 354 -10.94 -15.75 -13.98
C LYS A 354 -12.12 -14.90 -13.51
N ARG A 355 -13.12 -15.49 -12.86
CA ARG A 355 -14.26 -14.77 -12.29
C ARG A 355 -13.81 -13.82 -11.17
N TRP A 356 -13.02 -14.29 -10.22
CA TRP A 356 -12.53 -13.49 -9.11
C TRP A 356 -11.56 -12.40 -9.55
N ALA A 357 -10.66 -12.70 -10.48
CA ALA A 357 -9.76 -11.73 -11.08
C ALA A 357 -10.54 -10.61 -11.76
N LEU A 358 -11.59 -10.92 -12.54
CA LEU A 358 -12.45 -9.89 -13.13
C LEU A 358 -13.24 -9.10 -12.09
N MET A 359 -13.62 -9.73 -10.99
CA MET A 359 -14.39 -9.10 -9.90
C MET A 359 -13.55 -8.13 -9.07
N PHE A 360 -12.27 -8.41 -8.85
CA PHE A 360 -11.40 -7.60 -7.99
C PHE A 360 -10.40 -6.73 -8.75
N LEU A 361 -9.98 -7.14 -9.95
CA LEU A 361 -8.93 -6.47 -10.74
C LEU A 361 -9.45 -5.81 -12.02
N GLY A 362 -10.65 -6.20 -12.47
CA GLY A 362 -11.17 -5.80 -13.78
C GLY A 362 -11.84 -4.43 -13.79
N SER A 363 -11.70 -3.72 -14.91
CA SER A 363 -12.55 -2.58 -15.27
C SER A 363 -13.79 -3.11 -16.00
N ARG A 364 -14.91 -3.35 -15.29
CA ARG A 364 -16.18 -3.65 -15.96
C ARG A 364 -16.91 -2.34 -16.25
N ARG A 365 -17.52 -2.21 -17.43
CA ARG A 365 -18.36 -1.04 -17.80
C ARG A 365 -19.55 -0.84 -16.86
N ASP A 366 -19.88 -1.86 -16.07
CA ASP A 366 -21.11 -1.94 -15.27
C ASP A 366 -20.82 -2.00 -13.76
N ILE A 367 -19.55 -2.19 -13.35
CA ILE A 367 -19.09 -2.26 -11.95
C ILE A 367 -17.69 -1.64 -11.88
N ASP A 368 -17.58 -0.44 -11.33
CA ASP A 368 -16.28 0.16 -11.01
C ASP A 368 -15.71 -0.57 -9.78
N THR A 369 -14.63 -1.32 -9.97
CA THR A 369 -13.83 -1.89 -8.88
C THR A 369 -12.77 -0.89 -8.48
N VAL A 370 -12.24 -0.98 -7.24
CA VAL A 370 -11.08 -0.18 -6.80
C VAL A 370 -9.99 -0.20 -7.88
N LEU A 371 -9.63 -1.40 -8.34
CA LEU A 371 -8.53 -1.62 -9.27
C LEU A 371 -8.85 -1.24 -10.71
N GLY A 372 -10.13 -1.23 -11.09
CA GLY A 372 -10.58 -0.65 -12.36
C GLY A 372 -10.27 0.85 -12.43
N GLU A 373 -10.52 1.59 -11.34
CA GLU A 373 -10.13 3.01 -11.23
C GLU A 373 -8.62 3.20 -11.20
N VAL A 374 -7.91 2.38 -10.42
CA VAL A 374 -6.44 2.36 -10.39
C VAL A 374 -5.87 2.15 -11.80
N TRP A 375 -6.52 1.33 -12.63
CA TRP A 375 -6.08 1.03 -13.98
C TRP A 375 -6.31 2.17 -14.97
N LYS A 376 -7.40 2.94 -14.81
CA LYS A 376 -7.64 4.16 -15.62
C LYS A 376 -6.46 5.13 -15.49
N LEU A 377 -5.86 5.25 -14.30
CA LEU A 377 -4.71 6.13 -14.04
C LEU A 377 -3.41 5.74 -14.78
N LEU A 378 -3.25 4.48 -15.20
CA LEU A 378 -2.08 4.01 -15.95
C LEU A 378 -2.23 4.11 -17.47
N SER A 379 -3.43 4.44 -17.97
CA SER A 379 -3.74 4.47 -19.40
C SER A 379 -4.36 5.82 -19.83
N PRO A 380 -3.60 6.93 -19.76
CA PRO A 380 -4.11 8.26 -20.11
C PRO A 380 -4.59 8.39 -21.56
N ASP A 381 -4.19 7.47 -22.45
CA ASP A 381 -4.54 7.47 -23.88
C ASP A 381 -5.84 6.72 -24.25
N ARG A 382 -6.58 6.16 -23.28
CA ARG A 382 -7.88 5.53 -23.58
C ARG A 382 -9.02 6.54 -23.42
N PRO A 383 -9.77 6.88 -24.48
CA PRO A 383 -10.98 7.68 -24.33
C PRO A 383 -11.98 6.90 -23.46
N SER A 384 -12.53 7.60 -22.47
CA SER A 384 -13.61 7.15 -21.58
C SER A 384 -14.85 6.70 -22.35
#